data_AF-A0A381XHB6-F1
#
_entry.id   AF-A0A381XHB6-F1
#
_cell.length_a   1.000
_cell.length_b   1.000
_cell.length_c   1.000
_cell.angle_alpha   90.00
_cell.angle_beta   90.00
_cell.angle_gamma   90.00
#
_symmetry.space_group_name_H-M   'P 1'
#
loop_
_entity.id
_entity.type
_entity.pdbx_description
1 polymer ?
#
loop_
_entity_poly.entity_id
_entity_poly.type
_entity_poly.pdbx_seq_one_letter_code
_entity_poly.pdbx_strand_id
1 'polypeptide(L)' 'MRAPKHVMRLFRIGSFHQTRISFARTLIRRMAQEGWQITAHEKRLDRNGIGRIIYRIDTPRGPLTFSGFSNPLAPSER' A
#
# COMPACT_ATOMS: atom_id res chain seq x y z
N MET A 1 16.01 -14.52 -16.75
CA MET A 1 15.10 -13.40 -16.39
C MET A 1 13.79 -13.97 -15.86
N ARG A 2 13.34 -13.61 -14.65
CA ARG A 2 12.09 -14.15 -14.07
C ARG A 2 10.87 -13.32 -14.48
N ALA A 3 9.78 -13.99 -14.85
CA ALA A 3 8.57 -13.39 -15.40
C ALA A 3 7.87 -12.42 -14.41
N PRO A 4 7.27 -11.31 -14.88
CA PRO A 4 6.63 -10.28 -14.05
C PRO A 4 5.48 -10.80 -13.17
N LYS A 5 4.90 -11.94 -13.53
CA LYS A 5 3.82 -12.61 -12.79
C LYS A 5 4.20 -13.12 -11.40
N HIS A 6 5.50 -13.25 -11.10
CA HIS A 6 5.98 -13.68 -9.77
C HIS A 6 6.36 -12.52 -8.83
N VAL A 7 6.39 -11.28 -9.33
CA VAL A 7 6.86 -10.11 -8.57
C VAL A 7 5.69 -9.29 -7.99
N MET A 8 4.49 -9.40 -8.57
CA MET A 8 3.30 -8.66 -8.13
C MET A 8 2.42 -9.44 -7.13
N ARG A 9 3.02 -10.11 -6.14
CA ARG A 9 2.30 -10.46 -4.91
C ARG A 9 2.56 -9.36 -3.89
N LEU A 10 1.71 -8.33 -3.93
CA LEU A 10 1.59 -7.24 -2.95
C LEU A 10 1.48 -7.74 -1.49
N PHE A 11 1.22 -9.03 -1.30
CA PHE A 11 1.19 -9.75 -0.02
C PHE A 11 2.50 -9.71 0.80
N ARG A 12 3.58 -9.04 0.34
CA ARG A 12 4.80 -8.81 1.11
C ARG A 12 5.22 -7.35 1.31
N ILE A 13 4.36 -6.36 1.02
CA ILE A 13 4.64 -4.98 1.46
C ILE A 13 4.68 -4.90 3.01
N GLY A 14 4.02 -5.84 3.69
CA GLY A 14 4.02 -5.97 5.14
C GLY A 14 5.24 -6.65 5.78
N SER A 15 6.11 -7.39 5.06
CA SER A 15 6.98 -8.39 5.70
C SER A 15 8.46 -8.43 5.26
N PHE A 16 9.09 -7.29 4.98
CA PHE A 16 10.56 -7.25 4.81
C PHE A 16 11.22 -6.28 5.80
N HIS A 17 11.85 -6.88 6.83
CA HIS A 17 12.36 -6.21 8.03
C HIS A 17 13.81 -5.72 7.91
N GLN A 18 14.24 -5.12 6.79
CA GLN A 18 15.49 -4.32 6.83
C GLN A 18 15.68 -3.17 5.81
N THR A 19 14.77 -2.91 4.85
CA THR A 19 14.90 -1.72 3.96
C THR A 19 13.54 -1.16 3.47
N ARG A 20 12.51 -1.14 4.32
CA ARG A 20 11.14 -0.64 3.97
C ARG A 20 11.15 0.74 3.29
N ILE A 21 12.09 1.60 3.66
CA ILE A 21 12.19 2.99 3.18
C ILE A 21 12.73 3.07 1.75
N SER A 22 13.75 2.30 1.38
CA SER A 22 14.34 2.39 0.03
C SER A 22 13.37 1.88 -1.03
N PHE A 23 12.66 0.78 -0.74
CA PHE A 23 11.61 0.26 -1.60
C PHE A 23 10.45 1.24 -1.76
N ALA A 24 9.94 1.80 -0.65
CA ALA A 24 8.88 2.80 -0.68
C ALA A 24 9.28 4.03 -1.52
N ARG A 25 10.51 4.53 -1.34
CA ARG A 25 11.05 5.65 -2.12
C ARG A 25 11.11 5.36 -3.61
N THR A 26 11.54 4.16 -4.00
CA THR A 26 11.60 3.75 -5.41
C THR A 26 10.21 3.59 -6.00
N LEU A 27 9.26 3.01 -5.25
CA LEU A 27 7.87 2.89 -5.67
C LEU A 27 7.25 4.28 -5.86
N ILE A 28 7.40 5.19 -4.89
CA ILE A 28 6.88 6.57 -4.97
C ILE A 28 7.41 7.32 -6.19
N ARG A 29 8.72 7.26 -6.44
CA ARG A 29 9.31 7.89 -7.64
C ARG A 29 8.71 7.34 -8.92
N ARG A 30 8.53 6.03 -9.01
CA ARG A 30 7.92 5.40 -10.17
C ARG A 30 6.47 5.84 -10.38
N MET A 31 5.68 5.88 -9.30
CA MET A 31 4.30 6.36 -9.35
C MET A 31 4.21 7.79 -9.89
N ALA A 32 5.12 8.67 -9.44
CA ALA A 32 5.18 10.05 -9.91
C ALA A 32 5.63 10.16 -11.38
N GLN A 33 6.66 9.42 -11.78
CA GLN A 33 7.18 9.42 -13.15
C GLN A 33 6.18 8.88 -14.17
N GLU A 34 5.42 7.86 -13.81
CA GLU A 34 4.42 7.24 -14.66
C GLU A 34 3.02 7.89 -14.51
N GLY A 35 2.88 8.94 -13.70
CA GLY A 35 1.62 9.69 -13.54
C GLY A 35 0.46 8.88 -12.97
N TRP A 36 0.74 7.91 -12.09
CA TRP A 36 -0.28 7.00 -11.56
C TRP A 36 -1.36 7.77 -10.79
N GLN A 37 -2.61 7.44 -11.07
CA GLN A 37 -3.76 8.06 -10.39
C GLN A 37 -4.13 7.24 -9.17
N ILE A 38 -4.22 7.90 -8.02
CA ILE A 38 -4.59 7.28 -6.75
C ILE A 38 -5.90 7.88 -6.29
N THR A 39 -6.92 7.05 -6.15
CA THR A 39 -8.26 7.47 -5.70
C THR A 39 -8.62 6.74 -4.41
N ALA A 40 -9.18 7.48 -3.45
CA ALA A 40 -9.77 6.89 -2.26
C ALA A 40 -11.10 6.23 -2.64
N HIS A 41 -11.12 4.91 -2.70
CA HIS A 41 -12.33 4.16 -3.03
C HIS A 41 -13.24 4.01 -1.82
N GLU A 42 -12.65 3.77 -0.64
CA GLU A 42 -13.39 3.68 0.62
C GLU A 42 -12.54 4.25 1.76
N LYS A 43 -13.13 5.10 2.60
CA LYS A 43 -12.49 5.59 3.83
C LYS A 43 -13.49 5.48 4.98
N ARG A 44 -13.39 4.40 5.76
CA ARG A 44 -14.15 4.20 6.99
C ARG A 44 -13.20 4.28 8.17
N LEU A 45 -12.86 5.50 8.56
CA LEU A 45 -12.15 5.77 9.80
C LEU A 45 -13.11 6.40 10.80
N ASP A 46 -13.06 5.94 12.05
CA ASP A 46 -13.76 6.59 13.15
C ASP A 46 -12.99 7.84 13.64
N ARG A 47 -13.52 8.52 14.67
CA ARG A 47 -12.90 9.72 15.25
C ARG A 47 -11.54 9.45 15.91
N ASN A 48 -11.25 8.19 16.25
CA ASN A 48 -9.99 7.75 16.83
C ASN A 48 -9.00 7.26 15.76
N GLY A 49 -9.33 7.40 14.47
CA GLY A 49 -8.49 6.92 13.37
C GLY A 49 -8.47 5.40 13.23
N ILE A 50 -9.43 4.69 13.81
CA ILE A 50 -9.60 3.25 13.71
C ILE A 50 -10.51 2.91 12.54
N GLY A 51 -10.15 1.88 11.78
CA GLY A 51 -10.97 1.38 10.68
C GLY A 51 -10.17 1.06 9.42
N ARG A 52 -10.79 1.24 8.25
CA ARG A 52 -10.25 0.78 6.96
C ARG A 52 -10.19 1.90 5.93
N ILE A 53 -9.15 1.88 5.11
CA ILE A 53 -9.04 2.68 3.89
C ILE A 53 -8.74 1.75 2.72
N ILE A 54 -9.41 1.96 1.59
CA ILE A 54 -9.15 1.29 0.33
C ILE A 54 -8.82 2.38 -0.69
N TYR A 55 -7.62 2.30 -1.27
CA TYR A 55 -7.20 3.09 -2.41
C TYR A 55 -7.19 2.24 -3.67
N ARG A 56 -7.66 2.83 -4.76
CA ARG A 56 -7.45 2.33 -6.11
C ARG A 56 -6.30 3.11 -6.74
N ILE A 57 -5.38 2.40 -7.37
CA ILE A 57 -4.20 2.95 -8.02
C ILE A 57 -4.24 2.51 -9.48
N ASP A 58 -4.49 3.43 -10.40
CA ASP A 58 -4.48 3.13 -11.83
C ASP A 58 -3.04 3.17 -12.35
N THR A 59 -2.56 2.03 -12.85
CA THR A 59 -1.22 1.87 -13.41
C THR A 59 -1.29 1.52 -14.90
N PRO A 60 -0.20 1.71 -15.67
CA PRO A 60 -0.15 1.30 -17.08
C PRO A 60 -0.40 -0.21 -17.31
N ARG A 61 -0.28 -1.04 -16.28
CA ARG A 61 -0.49 -2.49 -16.35
C ARG A 61 -1.86 -2.93 -15.82
N GLY A 62 -2.72 -1.97 -15.46
CA GLY A 62 -4.03 -2.21 -14.87
C GLY A 62 -4.16 -1.66 -13.46
N PRO A 63 -5.39 -1.64 -12.90
CA PRO A 63 -5.64 -1.11 -11.58
C PRO A 63 -5.07 -2.01 -10.47
N LEU A 64 -4.52 -1.39 -9.44
CA LEU A 64 -4.12 -2.02 -8.19
C LEU A 64 -5.03 -1.52 -7.07
N THR A 65 -5.26 -2.39 -6.08
CA THR A 65 -5.98 -2.00 -4.85
C THR A 65 -5.02 -2.05 -3.68
N PHE A 66 -5.01 -1.00 -2.88
CA PHE A 66 -4.26 -0.91 -1.63
C PHE A 66 -5.23 -0.76 -0.47
N SER A 67 -5.17 -1.68 0.50
CA SER A 67 -6.03 -1.67 1.67
C SER A 67 -5.20 -1.42 2.93
N GLY A 68 -5.52 -0.35 3.66
CA GLY A 68 -4.97 -0.01 4.96
C GLY A 68 -5.98 -0.31 6.07
N PHE A 69 -5.48 -0.88 7.17
CA PHE A 69 -6.27 -1.16 8.37
C PHE A 69 -5.57 -0.49 9.56
N SER A 70 -6.35 0.21 10.36
CA SER A 70 -5.92 0.79 11.62
C SER A 70 -6.71 0.12 12.72
N ASN A 71 -6.00 -0.57 13.61
CA ASN A 71 -6.58 -1.27 14.75
C ASN A 71 -6.15 -0.55 16.04
N PRO A 72 -7.00 -0.53 17.07
CA PRO A 72 -6.59 -0.03 18.36
C PRO A 72 -5.45 -0.91 18.88
N LEU A 73 -4.33 -0.29 19.27
CA LEU A 73 -3.25 -0.99 19.96
C LEU A 73 -3.74 -1.37 21.36
N ALA A 74 -3.56 -2.63 21.75
CA ALA A 74 -3.85 -3.02 23.12
C ALA A 74 -2.94 -2.25 24.09
N PRO A 75 -3.37 -1.96 25.33
CA PRO A 75 -2.52 -1.29 26.33
C PRO A 75 -1.19 -2.01 26.59
N SER A 76 -1.13 -3.33 26.35
CA SER A 76 0.06 -4.18 26.45
C SER A 76 1.01 -4.11 25.25
N GLU A 77 0.64 -3.40 24.19
CA GLU A 77 1.42 -3.27 22.94
C GLU A 77 1.92 -1.83 22.73
N ARG A 78 1.85 -0.98 23.77
CA ARG A 78 2.38 0.39 23.77
C ARG A 78 3.80 0.47 24.31
#